data_AF-A0A8T5G787-F1
#
_entry.id   AF-A0A8T5G787-F1
#
_cell.length_a   1.000
_cell.length_b   1.000
_cell.length_c   1.000
_cell.angle_alpha   90.00
_cell.angle_beta   90.00
_cell.angle_gamma   90.00
#
_symmetry.space_group_name_H-M   'P 1'
#
loop_
_entity.id
_entity.type
_entity.pdbx_description
1 polymer ?
#
loop_
_entity_poly.entity_id
_entity_poly.type
_entity_poly.pdbx_seq_one_letter_code
_entity_poly.pdbx_strand_id
1 'polypeptide(L)'
;MVAEVTEIPFFILLDRFKEIFLAPANYPEMLWIAAPLIITLFLTELYFSRYQFEELGWNSAYGNALVVVFVALDIFRYLFNHQMLETMSLKLALAISVAMLAVLLTVINFLHILPENMAYGLSSKLPLNFIAYIGLILIYSEIPIDFLTLAASIVLLVIVSTVIILLRSLIPTSTEVAEY
;
A
#
# COMPACT_ATOMS: atom_id res chain seq x y z
N MET A 1 -43.52 17.29 1.21
CA MET A 1 -42.61 16.14 1.38
C MET A 1 -41.20 16.70 1.42
N VAL A 2 -40.65 16.88 2.62
CA VAL A 2 -39.25 17.23 2.80
C VAL A 2 -38.48 15.92 2.66
N ALA A 3 -37.60 15.82 1.68
CA ALA A 3 -36.72 14.67 1.56
C ALA A 3 -35.88 14.60 2.85
N GLU A 4 -36.01 13.49 3.60
CA GLU A 4 -35.10 13.18 4.69
C GLU A 4 -33.68 13.24 4.13
N VAL A 5 -32.88 14.16 4.65
CA VAL A 5 -31.48 14.28 4.28
C VAL A 5 -30.82 12.96 4.68
N THR A 6 -30.36 12.25 3.66
CA THR A 6 -29.58 11.01 3.75
C THR A 6 -28.25 11.29 4.45
N GLU A 7 -28.24 11.33 5.78
CA GLU A 7 -27.00 11.39 6.59
C GLU A 7 -26.32 10.01 6.75
N ILE A 8 -27.00 8.96 6.32
CA ILE A 8 -26.57 7.56 6.35
C ILE A 8 -25.21 7.30 5.61
N PRO A 9 -24.85 7.97 4.50
CA PRO A 9 -23.63 7.64 3.76
C PRO A 9 -22.33 7.89 4.54
N PHE A 10 -22.27 8.96 5.34
CA PHE A 10 -21.05 9.34 6.04
C PHE A 10 -20.71 8.39 7.18
N PHE A 11 -21.68 8.03 8.03
CA PHE A 11 -21.45 7.13 9.16
C PHE A 11 -21.05 5.73 8.69
N ILE A 12 -21.67 5.22 7.62
CA ILE A 12 -21.32 3.93 7.03
C ILE A 12 -19.88 3.94 6.48
N LEU A 13 -19.49 5.02 5.79
CA LEU A 13 -18.11 5.18 5.32
C LEU A 13 -17.11 5.26 6.48
N LEU A 14 -17.45 6.00 7.53
CA LEU A 14 -16.62 6.16 8.71
C LEU A 14 -16.42 4.82 9.43
N ASP A 15 -17.46 4.00 9.53
CA ASP A 15 -17.35 2.68 10.16
C ASP A 15 -16.50 1.73 9.32
N ARG A 16 -16.67 1.71 7.99
CA ARG A 16 -15.78 0.95 7.11
C ARG A 16 -14.33 1.44 7.20
N PHE A 17 -14.11 2.74 7.30
CA PHE A 17 -12.78 3.31 7.52
C PHE A 17 -12.17 2.82 8.84
N LYS A 18 -12.93 2.84 9.94
CA LYS A 18 -12.46 2.33 11.24
C LYS A 18 -12.10 0.85 11.17
N GLU A 19 -12.90 0.04 10.48
CA GLU A 19 -12.60 -1.38 10.30
C GLU A 19 -11.25 -1.57 9.59
N ILE A 20 -11.00 -0.87 8.49
CA ILE A 20 -9.72 -0.91 7.76
C ILE A 20 -8.58 -0.42 8.66
N PHE A 21 -8.77 0.70 9.34
CA PHE A 21 -7.75 1.31 10.19
C PHE A 21 -7.37 0.43 11.39
N LEU A 22 -8.36 -0.21 12.01
CA LEU A 22 -8.18 -1.09 13.17
C LEU A 22 -7.89 -2.56 12.79
N ALA A 23 -7.90 -2.91 11.50
CA ALA A 23 -7.65 -4.28 11.06
C ALA A 23 -6.34 -4.88 11.60
N PRO A 24 -5.19 -4.18 11.63
CA PRO A 24 -3.97 -4.76 12.20
C PRO A 24 -4.07 -5.05 13.71
N ALA A 25 -4.90 -4.30 14.44
CA ALA A 25 -5.14 -4.54 15.86
C ALA A 25 -6.08 -5.74 16.08
N ASN A 26 -7.09 -5.89 15.21
CA ASN A 26 -8.06 -6.98 15.28
C ASN A 26 -7.53 -8.31 14.72
N TYR A 27 -6.56 -8.26 13.81
CA TYR A 27 -5.95 -9.41 13.14
C TYR A 27 -4.42 -9.35 13.29
N PRO A 28 -3.88 -9.59 14.50
CA PRO A 28 -2.49 -9.34 14.82
C PRO A 28 -1.48 -10.18 14.02
N GLU A 29 -1.89 -11.28 13.39
CA GLU A 29 -1.02 -12.05 12.49
C GLU A 29 -0.50 -11.18 11.33
N MET A 30 -1.31 -10.23 10.82
CA MET A 30 -0.87 -9.38 9.72
C MET A 30 0.22 -8.38 10.13
N LEU A 31 0.40 -8.11 11.44
CA LEU A 31 1.38 -7.14 11.93
C LEU A 31 2.81 -7.50 11.53
N TRP A 32 3.11 -8.79 11.38
CA TRP A 32 4.44 -9.26 10.95
C TRP A 32 4.84 -8.75 9.56
N ILE A 33 3.86 -8.41 8.72
CA ILE A 33 4.07 -7.83 7.40
C ILE A 33 3.68 -6.35 7.36
N ALA A 34 2.56 -5.98 7.99
CA ALA A 34 2.09 -4.60 8.02
C ALA A 34 3.07 -3.65 8.72
N ALA A 35 3.67 -4.06 9.85
CA ALA A 35 4.61 -3.21 10.57
C ALA A 35 5.86 -2.86 9.74
N PRO A 36 6.59 -3.84 9.15
CA PRO A 36 7.74 -3.50 8.31
C PRO A 36 7.34 -2.69 7.07
N LEU A 37 6.18 -2.93 6.44
CA LEU A 37 5.71 -2.09 5.33
C LEU A 37 5.55 -0.62 5.74
N ILE A 38 4.87 -0.37 6.87
CA ILE A 38 4.61 0.98 7.38
C ILE A 38 5.94 1.64 7.79
N ILE A 39 6.80 0.92 8.50
CA ILE A 39 8.11 1.42 8.93
C ILE A 39 8.96 1.76 7.71
N THR A 40 9.07 0.86 6.74
CA THR A 40 9.84 1.09 5.51
C THR A 40 9.28 2.28 4.73
N LEU A 41 7.96 2.41 4.60
CA LEU A 41 7.33 3.57 3.99
C LEU A 41 7.79 4.85 4.68
N PHE A 42 7.58 4.99 5.99
CA PHE A 42 7.95 6.22 6.69
C PHE A 42 9.46 6.47 6.70
N LEU A 43 10.30 5.50 7.06
CA LEU A 43 11.76 5.70 7.10
C LEU A 43 12.29 6.15 5.73
N THR A 44 11.80 5.53 4.67
CA THR A 44 12.25 5.88 3.33
C THR A 44 11.73 7.27 2.92
N GLU A 45 10.50 7.60 3.26
CA GLU A 45 9.93 8.94 3.03
C GLU A 45 10.73 10.04 3.75
N LEU A 46 11.09 9.82 5.02
CA LEU A 46 11.92 10.73 5.79
C LEU A 46 13.33 10.86 5.20
N TYR A 47 13.93 9.74 4.76
CA TYR A 47 15.24 9.73 4.13
C TYR A 47 15.27 10.59 2.86
N PHE A 48 14.38 10.34 1.90
CA PHE A 48 14.34 11.09 0.64
C PHE A 48 13.86 12.54 0.82
N SER A 49 13.14 12.84 1.90
CA SER A 49 12.83 14.22 2.27
C SER A 49 14.07 15.01 2.66
N ARG A 50 15.03 14.36 3.34
CA ARG A 50 16.30 14.97 3.73
C ARG A 50 17.23 15.10 2.52
N TYR A 51 17.38 14.02 1.76
CA TYR A 51 18.32 13.90 0.64
C TYR A 51 17.64 14.10 -0.71
N GLN A 52 17.08 15.28 -0.95
CA GLN A 52 16.27 15.56 -2.16
C GLN A 52 17.07 15.56 -3.47
N PHE A 53 18.39 15.69 -3.38
CA PHE A 53 19.29 15.68 -4.55
C PHE A 53 19.75 14.26 -4.93
N GLU A 54 19.41 13.24 -4.14
CA GLU A 54 19.66 11.86 -4.52
C GLU A 54 18.63 11.41 -5.56
N GLU A 55 19.11 11.02 -6.73
CA GLU A 55 18.25 10.49 -7.78
C GLU A 55 17.66 9.14 -7.35
N LEU A 56 16.33 9.04 -7.39
CA LEU A 56 15.66 7.75 -7.29
C LEU A 56 16.00 6.97 -8.56
N GLY A 57 16.95 6.04 -8.47
CA GLY A 57 17.28 5.17 -9.59
C GLY A 57 16.37 3.93 -9.70
N TRP A 58 16.55 3.18 -10.79
CA TRP A 58 15.92 1.88 -11.05
C TRP A 58 16.01 0.89 -9.89
N ASN A 59 17.11 0.92 -9.13
CA ASN A 59 17.28 0.11 -7.91
C ASN A 59 16.19 0.38 -6.87
N SER A 60 15.76 1.64 -6.71
CA SER A 60 14.69 2.00 -5.78
C SER A 60 13.33 1.47 -6.27
N ALA A 61 13.03 1.63 -7.56
CA ALA A 61 11.80 1.12 -8.16
C ALA A 61 11.70 -0.40 -8.05
N TYR A 62 12.80 -1.09 -8.39
CA TYR A 62 12.93 -2.54 -8.28
C TYR A 62 12.79 -3.01 -6.82
N GLY A 63 13.46 -2.34 -5.88
CA GLY A 63 13.35 -2.63 -4.45
C GLY A 63 11.93 -2.51 -3.92
N ASN A 64 11.20 -1.46 -4.31
CA ASN A 64 9.79 -1.30 -3.93
C ASN A 64 8.90 -2.41 -4.50
N ALA A 65 9.16 -2.85 -5.74
CA ALA A 65 8.42 -3.97 -6.34
C ALA A 65 8.67 -5.29 -5.59
N LEU A 66 9.91 -5.55 -5.15
CA LEU A 66 10.24 -6.73 -4.34
C LEU A 66 9.52 -6.74 -2.98
N VAL A 67 9.28 -5.57 -2.38
CA VAL A 67 8.46 -5.48 -1.16
C VAL A 67 7.06 -6.06 -1.42
N VAL A 68 6.42 -5.72 -2.53
CA VAL A 68 5.11 -6.27 -2.90
C VAL A 68 5.17 -7.78 -3.16
N VAL A 69 6.29 -8.28 -3.71
CA VAL A 69 6.50 -9.74 -3.88
C VAL A 69 6.48 -10.44 -2.52
N PHE A 70 7.18 -9.91 -1.51
CA PHE A 70 7.16 -10.52 -0.17
C PHE A 70 5.78 -10.49 0.47
N VAL A 71 5.02 -9.41 0.29
CA VAL A 71 3.63 -9.33 0.76
C VAL A 71 2.74 -10.35 0.05
N ALA A 72 2.89 -10.50 -1.27
CA ALA A 72 2.16 -11.50 -2.03
C ALA A 72 2.46 -12.93 -1.55
N LEU A 73 3.72 -13.25 -1.31
CA LEU A 73 4.12 -14.56 -0.78
C LEU A 73 3.47 -14.83 0.60
N ASP A 74 3.46 -13.84 1.47
CA ASP A 74 2.83 -13.98 2.79
C ASP A 74 1.29 -14.11 2.69
N ILE A 75 0.65 -13.38 1.80
CA ILE A 75 -0.77 -13.54 1.47
C ILE A 75 -1.06 -14.99 1.04
N PHE A 76 -0.24 -15.56 0.16
CA PHE A 76 -0.41 -16.95 -0.27
C PHE A 76 -0.16 -17.96 0.86
N ARG A 77 0.83 -17.70 1.74
CA ARG A 77 1.03 -18.48 2.97
C ARG A 77 -0.23 -18.46 3.84
N TYR A 78 -0.83 -17.29 4.05
CA TYR A 78 -2.05 -17.15 4.83
C TYR A 78 -3.21 -17.94 4.21
N LEU A 79 -3.47 -17.78 2.90
CA LEU A 79 -4.53 -18.50 2.19
C LEU A 79 -4.32 -20.02 2.23
N PHE A 80 -3.07 -20.48 2.09
CA PHE A 80 -2.72 -21.90 2.20
C PHE A 80 -3.06 -22.45 3.59
N ASN A 81 -2.63 -21.76 4.65
CA ASN A 81 -2.85 -22.20 6.04
C ASN A 81 -4.34 -22.22 6.43
N HIS A 82 -5.17 -21.41 5.78
CA HIS A 82 -6.61 -21.33 6.03
C HIS A 82 -7.45 -22.13 5.01
N GLN A 83 -6.82 -22.97 4.18
CA GLN A 83 -7.50 -23.81 3.17
C GLN A 83 -8.34 -23.00 2.15
N MET A 84 -7.94 -21.76 1.89
CA MET A 84 -8.65 -20.83 1.01
C MET A 84 -8.21 -20.89 -0.46
N LEU A 85 -7.27 -21.78 -0.79
CA LEU A 85 -6.77 -21.97 -2.16
C LEU A 85 -7.65 -22.88 -3.02
N GLU A 86 -8.43 -23.76 -2.40
CA GLU A 86 -9.20 -24.79 -3.12
C GLU A 86 -10.47 -24.23 -3.78
N THR A 87 -10.97 -23.09 -3.28
CA THR A 87 -12.17 -22.45 -3.80
C THR A 87 -11.83 -21.10 -4.43
N MET A 88 -12.37 -20.87 -5.63
CA MET A 88 -12.21 -19.60 -6.32
C MET A 88 -13.03 -18.51 -5.60
N SER A 89 -12.39 -17.87 -4.63
CA SER A 89 -12.96 -16.76 -3.85
C SER A 89 -12.45 -15.40 -4.36
N LEU A 90 -13.18 -14.33 -4.02
CA LEU A 90 -12.71 -12.96 -4.31
C LEU A 90 -11.36 -12.66 -3.63
N LYS A 91 -11.11 -13.21 -2.43
CA LYS A 91 -9.83 -13.10 -1.72
C LYS A 91 -8.70 -13.77 -2.50
N LEU A 92 -8.92 -14.96 -3.07
CA LEU A 92 -7.93 -15.63 -3.91
C LEU A 92 -7.67 -14.85 -5.22
N ALA A 93 -8.72 -14.33 -5.86
CA ALA A 93 -8.57 -13.50 -7.06
C ALA A 93 -7.77 -12.21 -6.77
N LEU A 94 -8.01 -11.58 -5.62
CA LEU A 94 -7.25 -10.43 -5.16
C LEU A 94 -5.77 -10.78 -4.89
N ALA A 95 -5.51 -11.91 -4.21
CA ALA A 95 -4.15 -12.40 -3.97
C ALA A 95 -3.36 -12.63 -5.27
N ILE A 96 -3.99 -13.30 -6.25
CA ILE A 96 -3.41 -13.51 -7.58
C ILE A 96 -3.14 -12.17 -8.25
N SER A 97 -4.05 -11.21 -8.17
CA SER A 97 -3.89 -9.88 -8.76
C SER A 97 -2.70 -9.12 -8.15
N VAL A 98 -2.54 -9.17 -6.83
CA VAL A 98 -1.40 -8.55 -6.12
C VAL A 98 -0.08 -9.23 -6.52
N ALA A 99 -0.06 -10.56 -6.60
CA ALA A 99 1.14 -11.29 -7.03
C ALA A 99 1.51 -11.00 -8.50
N MET A 100 0.53 -10.98 -9.39
CA MET A 100 0.74 -10.62 -10.80
C MET A 100 1.27 -9.20 -10.94
N LEU A 101 0.70 -8.23 -10.20
CA LEU A 101 1.20 -6.85 -10.16
C LEU A 101 2.65 -6.81 -9.68
N ALA A 102 2.97 -7.52 -8.59
CA ALA A 102 4.32 -7.57 -8.03
C ALA A 102 5.34 -8.12 -9.03
N VAL A 103 5.02 -9.26 -9.67
CA VAL A 103 5.89 -9.88 -10.69
C VAL A 103 6.02 -8.97 -11.91
N LEU A 104 4.92 -8.40 -12.40
CA LEU A 104 4.93 -7.52 -13.56
C LEU A 104 5.83 -6.30 -13.31
N LEU A 105 5.67 -5.61 -12.19
CA LEU A 105 6.48 -4.44 -11.85
C LEU A 105 7.95 -4.82 -11.63
N THR A 106 8.21 -5.96 -11.00
CA THR A 106 9.59 -6.48 -10.83
C THR A 106 10.27 -6.66 -12.19
N VAL A 107 9.58 -7.29 -13.15
CA VAL A 107 10.10 -7.51 -14.51
C VAL A 107 10.26 -6.20 -15.27
N ILE A 108 9.26 -5.31 -15.22
CA ILE A 108 9.32 -3.99 -15.86
C ILE A 108 10.51 -3.18 -15.34
N ASN A 109 10.72 -3.14 -14.03
CA ASN A 109 11.80 -2.38 -13.40
C ASN A 109 13.16 -3.03 -13.65
N PHE A 110 13.25 -4.36 -13.63
CA PHE A 110 14.51 -5.08 -13.89
C PHE A 110 14.98 -4.92 -15.34
N LEU A 111 14.06 -4.96 -16.30
CA LEU A 111 14.36 -4.87 -17.73
C LEU A 111 14.28 -3.43 -18.28
N HIS A 112 13.96 -2.44 -17.43
CA HIS A 112 13.76 -1.04 -17.82
C HIS A 112 12.78 -0.88 -19.00
N ILE A 113 11.66 -1.62 -18.98
CA ILE A 113 10.71 -1.70 -20.12
C ILE A 113 9.98 -0.36 -20.35
N LEU A 114 9.68 0.37 -19.28
CA LEU A 114 8.96 1.64 -19.34
C LEU A 114 9.93 2.83 -19.30
N PRO A 115 9.50 4.02 -19.79
CA PRO A 115 10.20 5.26 -19.50
C PRO A 115 10.35 5.47 -17.99
N GLU A 116 11.47 6.05 -17.59
CA GLU A 116 11.87 6.23 -16.20
C GLU A 116 10.80 6.94 -15.34
N ASN A 117 10.23 8.03 -15.85
CA ASN A 117 9.15 8.77 -15.19
C ASN A 117 7.89 7.92 -14.94
N MET A 118 7.54 7.02 -15.87
CA MET A 118 6.40 6.11 -15.71
C MET A 118 6.72 5.00 -14.72
N ALA A 119 7.91 4.40 -14.83
CA ALA A 119 8.36 3.35 -13.93
C ALA A 119 8.41 3.85 -12.48
N TYR A 120 8.90 5.06 -12.24
CA TYR A 120 8.93 5.67 -10.91
C TYR A 120 7.57 6.07 -10.39
N GLY A 121 6.67 6.55 -11.25
CA GLY A 121 5.29 6.82 -10.85
C GLY A 121 4.60 5.55 -10.35
N LEU A 122 4.62 4.49 -11.16
CA LEU A 122 3.97 3.21 -10.86
C LEU A 122 4.64 2.45 -9.71
N SER A 123 5.97 2.54 -9.60
CA SER A 123 6.76 1.83 -8.59
C SER A 123 7.18 2.71 -7.42
N SER A 124 6.50 3.84 -7.24
CA SER A 124 6.75 4.71 -6.09
C SER A 124 6.31 4.02 -4.80
N LYS A 125 6.99 4.38 -3.71
CA LYS A 125 6.87 3.73 -2.40
C LYS A 125 5.43 3.80 -1.89
N LEU A 126 4.81 4.97 -1.99
CA LEU A 126 3.48 5.19 -1.45
C LEU A 126 2.40 4.32 -2.14
N PRO A 127 2.18 4.38 -3.47
CA PRO A 127 1.20 3.51 -4.14
C PRO A 127 1.45 2.02 -3.92
N LEU A 128 2.70 1.55 -4.03
CA LEU A 128 2.99 0.12 -3.87
C LEU A 128 2.80 -0.37 -2.45
N ASN A 129 3.33 0.33 -1.45
CA ASN A 129 3.10 -0.05 -0.05
C ASN A 129 1.62 0.06 0.30
N PHE A 130 0.90 1.05 -0.21
CA PHE A 130 -0.53 1.20 0.03
C PHE A 130 -1.35 0.07 -0.58
N ILE A 131 -1.13 -0.27 -1.85
CA ILE A 131 -1.81 -1.40 -2.52
C ILE A 131 -1.50 -2.71 -1.77
N ALA A 132 -0.23 -2.95 -1.42
CA ALA A 132 0.17 -4.13 -0.69
C ALA A 132 -0.50 -4.21 0.69
N TYR A 133 -0.55 -3.10 1.41
CA TYR A 133 -1.19 -3.00 2.73
C TYR A 133 -2.71 -3.21 2.67
N ILE A 134 -3.41 -2.58 1.71
CA ILE A 134 -4.85 -2.81 1.51
C ILE A 134 -5.11 -4.26 1.09
N GLY A 135 -4.31 -4.82 0.17
CA GLY A 135 -4.41 -6.22 -0.21
C GLY A 135 -4.26 -7.17 0.98
N LEU A 136 -3.28 -6.91 1.85
CA LEU A 136 -3.07 -7.63 3.10
C LEU A 136 -4.31 -7.54 4.00
N ILE A 137 -4.83 -6.34 4.26
CA ILE A 137 -6.03 -6.14 5.09
C ILE A 137 -7.22 -6.91 4.55
N LEU A 138 -7.54 -6.78 3.26
CA LEU A 138 -8.74 -7.38 2.68
C LEU A 138 -8.69 -8.90 2.66
N ILE A 139 -7.50 -9.50 2.69
CA ILE A 139 -7.33 -10.95 2.71
C ILE A 139 -7.38 -11.50 4.13
N TYR A 140 -6.69 -10.84 5.06
CA TYR A 140 -6.61 -11.27 6.45
C TYR A 140 -7.87 -10.97 7.28
N SER A 141 -8.68 -10.00 6.84
CA SER A 141 -9.90 -9.58 7.55
C SER A 141 -11.17 -10.08 6.87
N GLU A 142 -12.30 -9.92 7.56
CA GLU A 142 -13.63 -10.20 7.00
C GLU A 142 -14.29 -8.95 6.39
N ILE A 143 -13.50 -7.93 6.05
CA ILE A 143 -14.00 -6.71 5.42
C ILE A 143 -14.48 -7.04 3.99
N PRO A 144 -15.74 -6.74 3.63
CA PRO A 144 -16.26 -7.02 2.30
C PRO A 144 -15.53 -6.20 1.23
N ILE A 145 -15.30 -6.83 0.07
CA ILE A 145 -14.65 -6.18 -1.08
C ILE A 145 -15.74 -5.53 -1.93
N ASP A 146 -16.10 -4.29 -1.59
CA ASP A 146 -17.14 -3.50 -2.26
C ASP A 146 -16.70 -2.05 -2.52
N PHE A 147 -17.57 -1.25 -3.13
CA PHE A 147 -17.30 0.17 -3.42
C PHE A 147 -17.09 1.01 -2.16
N LEU A 148 -17.72 0.64 -1.04
CA LEU A 148 -17.58 1.36 0.23
C LEU A 148 -16.17 1.14 0.78
N THR A 149 -15.67 -0.08 0.72
CA THR A 149 -14.30 -0.43 1.08
C THR A 149 -13.30 0.31 0.20
N LEU A 150 -13.53 0.39 -1.12
CA LEU A 150 -12.69 1.18 -2.02
C LEU A 150 -12.68 2.68 -1.61
N ALA A 151 -13.84 3.27 -1.35
CA ALA A 151 -13.94 4.65 -0.91
C ALA A 151 -13.23 4.89 0.43
N ALA A 152 -13.39 3.98 1.40
CA ALA A 152 -12.71 4.05 2.69
C ALA A 152 -11.18 3.90 2.55
N SER A 153 -10.71 3.03 1.65
CA SER A 153 -9.28 2.95 1.31
C SER A 153 -8.77 4.25 0.69
N ILE A 154 -9.52 4.89 -0.20
CA ILE A 154 -9.13 6.20 -0.76
C ILE A 154 -9.00 7.26 0.34
N VAL A 155 -9.96 7.30 1.28
CA VAL A 155 -9.87 8.19 2.45
C VAL A 155 -8.61 7.91 3.28
N LEU A 156 -8.29 6.64 3.52
CA LEU A 156 -7.06 6.26 4.21
C LEU A 156 -5.80 6.70 3.46
N LEU A 157 -5.75 6.53 2.13
CA LEU A 157 -4.64 6.99 1.30
C LEU A 157 -4.44 8.49 1.42
N VAL A 158 -5.52 9.27 1.39
CA VAL A 158 -5.47 10.74 1.55
C VAL A 158 -4.92 11.12 2.92
N ILE A 159 -5.37 10.46 3.99
CA ILE A 159 -4.87 10.70 5.35
C ILE A 159 -3.38 10.37 5.46
N VAL A 160 -2.95 9.19 4.99
CA VAL A 160 -1.54 8.78 5.02
C VAL A 160 -0.67 9.73 4.20
N SER A 161 -1.13 10.11 3.00
CA SER A 161 -0.42 11.08 2.14
C SER A 161 -0.27 12.43 2.84
N THR A 162 -1.33 12.90 3.50
CA THR A 162 -1.31 14.15 4.27
C THR A 162 -0.30 14.09 5.40
N VAL A 163 -0.27 12.98 6.16
CA VAL A 163 0.73 12.77 7.22
C VAL A 163 2.15 12.78 6.66
N ILE A 164 2.41 12.09 5.54
CA ILE A 164 3.73 12.10 4.89
C ILE A 164 4.13 13.52 4.47
N ILE A 165 3.23 14.28 3.85
CA ILE A 165 3.48 15.67 3.44
C ILE A 165 3.84 16.54 4.66
N LEU A 166 3.09 16.42 5.75
CA LEU A 166 3.36 17.14 6.98
C LEU A 166 4.73 16.74 7.57
N LEU A 167 5.05 15.45 7.63
CA LEU A 167 6.34 14.98 8.13
C LEU A 167 7.51 15.48 7.29
N ARG A 168 7.38 15.44 5.96
CA ARG A 168 8.38 15.98 5.03
C ARG A 168 8.63 17.47 5.27
N SER A 169 7.59 18.24 5.57
CA SER A 169 7.71 19.69 5.84
C SER A 169 8.47 20.03 7.13
N LEU A 170 8.58 19.08 8.07
CA LEU A 170 9.29 19.26 9.34
C LEU A 170 10.78 18.91 9.25
N ILE A 171 11.21 18.22 8.18
CA ILE A 171 12.59 17.77 8.03
C ILE A 171 13.38 18.80 7.21
N PRO A 172 14.51 19.32 7.73
CA PRO A 172 15.38 20.18 6.95
C PRO A 172 16.08 19.40 5.82
N THR A 173 16.11 19.99 4.63
CA THR A 173 16.85 19.48 3.48
C THR A 173 18.36 19.53 3.73
N SER A 174 19.10 18.50 3.35
CA SER A 174 20.57 18.51 3.43
C SER A 174 21.16 19.49 2.41
N THR A 175 22.19 20.23 2.81
CA THR A 175 22.91 21.18 1.94
C THR A 175 24.07 20.53 1.18
N GLU A 176 24.34 19.24 1.41
CA GLU A 176 25.33 18.49 0.65
C GLU A 176 24.82 18.35 -0.79
N VAL A 177 25.47 19.07 -1.70
CA VAL A 177 25.34 18.85 -3.13
C VAL A 177 26.07 17.55 -3.41
N ALA A 178 25.39 16.61 -4.07
CA ALA A 178 25.99 15.35 -4.48
C ALA A 178 27.18 15.65 -5.42
N GLU A 179 28.41 15.62 -4.90
CA GLU A 179 29.64 15.67 -5.69
C GLU A 179 29.82 14.30 -6.35
N TYR A 180 29.27 14.11 -7.55
CA TYR A 180 29.52 12.95 -8.41
C TYR A 180 29.97 13.40 -9.81
#